data_AF-A0A9P4HGI6-F1
#
_entry.id   AF-A0A9P4HGI6-F1
#
_cell.length_a   1.000
_cell.length_b   1.000
_cell.length_c   1.000
_cell.angle_alpha   90.00
_cell.angle_beta   90.00
_cell.angle_gamma   90.00
#
_symmetry.space_group_name_H-M   'P 1'
#
loop_
_entity.id
_entity.type
_entity.pdbx_description
1 polymer ?
#
loop_
_entity_poly.entity_id
_entity_poly.type
_entity_poly.pdbx_seq_one_letter_code
_entity_poly.pdbx_strand_id
1 'polypeptide(L)'
;MAKNSGAGGTRSTSALSGFVGGTTSFHKRKRSASKRCASSDTKSSAQPEDVEMVNTGEPEAARSGNADSFSSKSSRRNLGPRDTISMPLDDSNLPEPQECAALFLPADAKRFWYLGFLEDWQDFNKHALKFWKSDKCQSAFANIQHDLLLPPRSTERDLAEISTGDEHLKTFFQRDVLEVVQAVWNKLLQIKSMRGDNVPQQLQLGNLWEIDLGNDQTAWQPSFVVKAPRSDCDDEPRLLGQVEYLGGMKEALTWAIKEATRNTWGSLRCVLGDIASYMLLSSTRYGFIVSANEIIFLRFECREKVEYDVPDPEEDDPIDLFVEPWLSYSQPISFGEVLNETEGQEKVPVKLALLYVLYLGTQEGWDLYGEYGECRSYGEYTKAGERYVPPKPSCMKF
;
A
#
# COMPACT_ATOMS: atom_id res chain seq x y z
N MET A 1 49.86 -73.03 3.92
CA MET A 1 49.74 -73.21 2.45
C MET A 1 48.63 -72.30 1.93
N ALA A 2 48.75 -71.83 0.69
CA ALA A 2 48.33 -70.52 0.22
C ALA A 2 46.86 -70.34 -0.24
N LYS A 3 46.41 -69.08 -0.14
CA LYS A 3 45.52 -68.24 -0.99
C LYS A 3 44.35 -68.85 -1.80
N ASN A 4 43.15 -68.25 -1.61
CA ASN A 4 42.26 -67.61 -2.61
C ASN A 4 41.00 -67.11 -1.86
N SER A 5 40.58 -65.83 -1.76
CA SER A 5 40.23 -64.74 -2.71
C SER A 5 38.91 -64.90 -3.47
N GLY A 6 37.97 -63.95 -3.24
CA GLY A 6 36.79 -63.65 -4.07
C GLY A 6 35.48 -63.56 -3.26
N ALA A 7 35.12 -62.38 -2.69
CA ALA A 7 34.18 -61.39 -3.27
C ALA A 7 32.81 -61.99 -3.64
N GLY A 8 31.67 -61.70 -3.00
CA GLY A 8 31.22 -60.46 -2.36
C GLY A 8 30.22 -59.74 -3.27
N GLY A 9 29.00 -60.25 -3.37
CA GLY A 9 27.95 -59.68 -4.21
C GLY A 9 27.14 -58.58 -3.49
N THR A 10 26.48 -57.73 -4.27
CA THR A 10 25.05 -57.34 -4.10
C THR A 10 24.58 -56.40 -5.21
N ARG A 11 23.26 -56.43 -5.39
CA ARG A 11 22.38 -55.86 -6.44
C ARG A 11 22.37 -54.32 -6.51
N SER A 12 22.00 -53.78 -7.68
CA SER A 12 20.97 -52.72 -7.86
C SER A 12 20.84 -52.40 -9.37
N THR A 13 19.86 -52.98 -10.09
CA THR A 13 18.62 -52.36 -10.60
C THR A 13 18.77 -51.07 -11.43
N SER A 14 18.38 -51.22 -12.69
CA SER A 14 18.06 -50.26 -13.74
C SER A 14 16.75 -49.49 -13.51
N ALA A 15 16.68 -48.24 -13.96
CA ALA A 15 15.49 -47.57 -14.53
C ALA A 15 15.96 -46.28 -15.24
N LEU A 16 15.90 -46.15 -16.56
CA LEU A 16 14.76 -45.87 -17.45
C LEU A 16 14.14 -44.47 -17.30
N SER A 17 14.41 -43.71 -18.36
CA SER A 17 13.79 -42.53 -18.93
C SER A 17 12.26 -42.42 -18.86
N GLY A 18 11.79 -41.18 -18.81
CA GLY A 18 10.53 -40.77 -19.43
C GLY A 18 9.70 -39.83 -18.56
N PHE A 19 9.74 -38.52 -18.83
CA PHE A 19 8.65 -37.65 -18.41
C PHE A 19 8.26 -36.71 -19.55
N VAL A 20 7.02 -36.89 -19.98
CA VAL A 20 6.30 -36.20 -21.03
C VAL A 20 5.53 -35.03 -20.41
N GLY A 21 5.39 -33.94 -21.16
CA GLY A 21 4.77 -32.70 -20.72
C GLY A 21 3.34 -32.85 -20.20
N GLY A 22 3.06 -32.14 -19.11
CA GLY A 22 1.71 -31.93 -18.59
C GLY A 22 1.27 -30.50 -18.89
N THR A 23 0.29 -30.36 -19.79
CA THR A 23 -0.54 -29.17 -19.94
C THR A 23 -1.45 -29.04 -18.72
N THR A 24 -1.29 -27.98 -17.93
CA THR A 24 -2.20 -27.67 -16.82
C THR A 24 -3.43 -26.93 -17.33
N SER A 25 -4.56 -27.61 -17.28
CA SER A 25 -5.90 -27.07 -17.56
C SER A 25 -6.36 -26.21 -16.36
N PHE A 26 -6.46 -24.89 -16.55
CA PHE A 26 -7.08 -24.00 -15.58
C PHE A 26 -8.61 -24.18 -15.56
N HIS A 27 -9.16 -24.53 -14.40
CA HIS A 27 -10.60 -24.60 -14.19
C HIS A 27 -11.20 -23.20 -14.05
N LYS A 28 -11.96 -22.79 -15.07
CA LYS A 28 -12.78 -21.58 -15.13
C LYS A 28 -13.91 -21.67 -14.10
N ARG A 29 -13.78 -21.02 -12.93
CA ARG A 29 -14.88 -20.84 -11.97
C ARG A 29 -15.86 -19.80 -12.54
N LYS A 30 -17.02 -20.25 -13.00
CA LYS A 30 -18.15 -19.36 -13.32
C LYS A 30 -18.77 -18.88 -12.00
N ARG A 31 -18.73 -17.58 -11.72
CA ARG A 31 -19.56 -16.93 -10.70
C ARG A 31 -20.56 -15.99 -11.37
N SER A 32 -21.80 -16.09 -10.91
CA SER A 32 -23.01 -15.47 -11.44
C SER A 32 -23.10 -13.98 -11.13
N ALA A 33 -23.34 -13.17 -12.15
CA ALA A 33 -23.49 -11.72 -12.08
C ALA A 33 -24.75 -11.30 -11.29
N SER A 34 -24.57 -10.36 -10.36
CA SER A 34 -25.65 -9.73 -9.59
C SER A 34 -26.19 -8.50 -10.31
N LYS A 35 -27.52 -8.41 -10.41
CA LYS A 35 -28.28 -7.35 -11.10
C LYS A 35 -28.13 -5.99 -10.40
N ARG A 36 -27.79 -4.94 -11.17
CA ARG A 36 -27.89 -3.54 -10.76
C ARG A 36 -29.34 -3.06 -10.79
N CYS A 37 -29.79 -2.41 -9.72
CA CYS A 37 -31.01 -1.61 -9.68
C CYS A 37 -30.68 -0.14 -9.87
N ALA A 38 -31.47 0.55 -10.70
CA ALA A 38 -31.35 1.97 -11.02
C ALA A 38 -31.77 2.85 -9.82
N SER A 39 -31.08 3.97 -9.62
CA SER A 39 -31.50 5.05 -8.74
C SER A 39 -31.72 6.33 -9.54
N SER A 40 -32.81 7.02 -9.18
CA SER A 40 -33.34 8.22 -9.80
C SER A 40 -32.68 9.49 -9.25
N ASP A 41 -32.54 10.46 -10.15
CA ASP A 41 -32.10 11.84 -9.92
C ASP A 41 -32.95 12.63 -8.92
N THR A 42 -32.29 13.50 -8.15
CA THR A 42 -32.89 14.76 -7.70
C THR A 42 -31.86 15.88 -7.59
N LYS A 43 -32.09 16.93 -8.39
CA LYS A 43 -31.43 18.24 -8.35
C LYS A 43 -31.79 18.99 -7.07
N SER A 44 -30.85 19.76 -6.53
CA SER A 44 -31.17 21.03 -5.87
C SER A 44 -30.01 22.03 -5.95
N SER A 45 -30.41 23.23 -6.35
CA SER A 45 -29.66 24.48 -6.47
C SER A 45 -29.64 25.21 -5.12
N ALA A 46 -28.57 25.96 -4.82
CA ALA A 46 -28.61 27.37 -4.41
C ALA A 46 -27.21 27.89 -4.05
N GLN A 47 -27.05 29.20 -4.18
CA GLN A 47 -25.83 29.98 -4.33
C GLN A 47 -25.53 30.86 -3.08
N PRO A 48 -24.46 31.70 -3.08
CA PRO A 48 -23.61 32.00 -1.92
C PRO A 48 -23.81 33.40 -1.31
N GLU A 49 -23.31 33.58 -0.08
CA GLU A 49 -22.99 34.85 0.61
C GLU A 49 -21.96 34.49 1.71
N ASP A 50 -21.01 35.29 2.20
CA ASP A 50 -20.42 36.58 1.86
C ASP A 50 -19.11 36.67 2.68
N VAL A 51 -18.18 37.52 2.23
CA VAL A 51 -16.81 37.68 2.77
C VAL A 51 -16.73 38.93 3.66
N GLU A 52 -16.19 38.83 4.88
CA GLU A 52 -15.55 39.96 5.61
C GLU A 52 -14.37 39.44 6.45
N MET A 53 -13.13 39.83 6.11
CA MET A 53 -12.30 40.92 6.69
C MET A 53 -11.74 40.61 8.09
N VAL A 54 -10.53 40.06 8.14
CA VAL A 54 -9.25 40.74 8.47
C VAL A 54 -9.19 41.26 9.91
N ASN A 55 -8.40 40.58 10.74
CA ASN A 55 -7.92 41.10 12.01
C ASN A 55 -6.44 40.73 12.19
N THR A 56 -5.55 41.71 12.01
CA THR A 56 -4.11 41.59 12.24
C THR A 56 -3.76 42.21 13.58
N GLY A 57 -3.43 41.38 14.55
CA GLY A 57 -2.79 41.78 15.81
C GLY A 57 -1.56 40.92 16.04
N GLU A 58 -0.38 41.52 15.87
CA GLU A 58 0.88 40.97 16.37
C GLU A 58 0.86 40.90 17.90
N PRO A 59 1.60 39.94 18.49
CA PRO A 59 2.55 40.41 19.50
C PRO A 59 3.91 39.71 19.49
N GLU A 60 4.91 40.57 19.72
CA GLU A 60 6.03 40.48 20.65
C GLU A 60 6.94 39.24 20.67
N ALA A 61 8.20 39.53 20.31
CA ALA A 61 9.37 38.77 20.61
C ALA A 61 9.72 38.78 22.11
N ALA A 62 9.92 37.61 22.70
CA ALA A 62 10.78 37.42 23.86
C ALA A 62 11.43 36.03 23.81
N ARG A 63 12.67 35.97 23.31
CA ARG A 63 13.57 34.83 23.47
C ARG A 63 14.34 34.98 24.77
N SER A 64 14.13 34.08 25.72
CA SER A 64 15.05 33.83 26.83
C SER A 64 15.11 32.32 27.06
N GLY A 65 16.32 31.79 27.08
CA GLY A 65 16.60 30.36 27.00
C GLY A 65 16.30 29.58 28.29
N ASN A 66 16.24 28.27 28.11
CA ASN A 66 16.84 27.31 29.03
C ASN A 66 17.01 25.99 28.27
N ALA A 67 18.26 25.55 28.17
CA ALA A 67 18.61 24.20 27.74
C ALA A 67 18.41 23.27 28.93
N ASP A 68 17.16 22.89 29.18
CA ASP A 68 16.85 21.76 30.04
C ASP A 68 16.84 20.49 29.21
N SER A 69 17.56 19.48 29.71
CA SER A 69 17.64 18.14 29.16
C SER A 69 16.25 17.51 29.11
N PHE A 70 15.67 17.50 27.91
CA PHE A 70 14.44 16.79 27.57
C PHE A 70 14.67 15.27 27.64
N SER A 71 14.68 14.71 28.84
CA SER A 71 14.24 13.32 29.03
C SER A 71 12.71 13.34 29.03
N SER A 72 12.12 13.59 27.85
CA SER A 72 10.68 13.46 27.65
C SER A 72 10.32 11.99 27.59
N LYS A 73 10.25 11.35 28.75
CA LYS A 73 9.22 10.33 28.98
C LYS A 73 7.89 11.05 28.91
N SER A 74 7.44 11.37 27.69
CA SER A 74 6.11 11.87 27.45
C SER A 74 5.19 10.81 28.06
N SER A 75 4.52 11.18 29.15
CA SER A 75 3.39 10.41 29.65
C SER A 75 2.45 10.32 28.46
N ARG A 76 2.42 9.16 27.79
CA ARG A 76 1.53 8.89 26.67
C ARG A 76 0.12 8.99 27.23
N ARG A 77 -0.45 10.20 27.18
CA ARG A 77 -1.79 10.46 27.68
C ARG A 77 -2.76 9.67 26.83
N ASN A 78 -3.79 9.12 27.45
CA ASN A 78 -4.90 8.55 26.70
C ASN A 78 -5.58 9.69 25.93
N LEU A 79 -5.53 9.63 24.60
CA LEU A 79 -6.16 10.59 23.72
C LEU A 79 -7.47 10.00 23.18
N GLY A 80 -8.41 10.88 22.83
CA GLY A 80 -9.61 10.48 22.12
C GLY A 80 -9.27 10.00 20.70
N PRO A 81 -10.17 9.25 20.03
CA PRO A 81 -9.91 8.68 18.71
C PRO A 81 -9.65 9.75 17.64
N ARG A 82 -10.40 10.86 17.70
CA ARG A 82 -10.25 11.97 16.75
C ARG A 82 -8.87 12.64 16.86
N ASP A 83 -8.46 12.94 18.08
CA ASP A 83 -7.17 13.58 18.37
C ASP A 83 -6.02 12.68 17.94
N THR A 84 -6.16 11.38 18.22
CA THR A 84 -5.15 10.37 17.87
C THR A 84 -4.94 10.28 16.37
N ILE A 85 -6.02 10.28 15.57
CA ILE A 85 -5.97 10.24 14.10
C ILE A 85 -5.37 11.53 13.52
N SER A 86 -5.64 12.68 14.15
CA SER A 86 -5.21 13.99 13.65
C SER A 86 -3.77 14.33 14.07
N MET A 87 -3.23 13.64 15.07
CA MET A 87 -1.90 13.92 15.60
C MET A 87 -0.81 13.44 14.64
N PRO A 88 0.18 14.29 14.31
CA PRO A 88 1.34 13.91 13.50
C PRO A 88 2.14 12.78 14.18
N LEU A 89 2.95 12.09 13.39
CA LEU A 89 3.88 11.09 13.89
C LEU A 89 5.17 11.77 14.36
N ASP A 90 5.68 11.30 15.49
CA ASP A 90 6.98 11.70 16.02
C ASP A 90 8.05 10.77 15.44
N ASP A 91 8.81 11.28 14.46
CA ASP A 91 9.88 10.56 13.79
C ASP A 91 11.22 10.61 14.54
N SER A 92 11.28 11.24 15.71
CA SER A 92 12.51 11.32 16.53
C SER A 92 13.05 9.96 17.00
N ASN A 93 12.19 8.94 17.01
CA ASN A 93 12.56 7.56 17.38
C ASN A 93 13.02 6.71 16.18
N LEU A 94 13.03 7.27 14.97
CA LEU A 94 13.55 6.57 13.80
C LEU A 94 15.08 6.63 13.77
N PRO A 95 15.76 5.57 13.28
CA PRO A 95 17.20 5.58 13.15
C PRO A 95 17.65 6.72 12.24
N GLU A 96 18.74 7.39 12.62
CA GLU A 96 19.34 8.40 11.78
C GLU A 96 19.83 7.77 10.45
N PRO A 97 19.69 8.48 9.32
CA PRO A 97 20.27 8.04 8.07
C PRO A 97 21.79 7.84 8.26
N GLN A 98 22.31 6.70 7.83
CA GLN A 98 23.76 6.48 7.87
C GLN A 98 24.39 7.14 6.64
N GLU A 99 25.39 8.02 6.82
CA GLU A 99 26.04 8.79 5.74
C GLU A 99 26.62 7.93 4.60
N CYS A 100 26.89 6.65 4.87
CA CYS A 100 27.41 5.68 3.91
C CYS A 100 26.52 4.44 3.73
N ALA A 101 25.28 4.44 4.26
CA ALA A 101 24.36 3.36 3.90
C ALA A 101 24.13 3.42 2.40
N ALA A 102 24.24 2.26 1.75
CA ALA A 102 23.81 2.16 0.38
C ALA A 102 22.33 2.60 0.35
N LEU A 103 22.05 3.67 -0.42
CA LEU A 103 20.68 4.12 -0.73
C LEU A 103 19.82 2.98 -1.27
N PHE A 104 20.49 1.97 -1.82
CA PHE A 104 19.91 0.77 -2.37
C PHE A 104 20.37 -0.46 -1.60
N LEU A 105 19.58 -1.53 -1.72
CA LEU A 105 19.89 -2.85 -1.19
C LEU A 105 21.34 -3.30 -1.55
N PRO A 106 21.91 -4.29 -0.82
CA PRO A 106 23.23 -4.83 -1.14
C PRO A 106 23.39 -5.22 -2.62
N ALA A 107 24.63 -5.25 -3.11
CA ALA A 107 24.94 -5.38 -4.54
C ALA A 107 24.40 -6.66 -5.22
N ASP A 108 24.03 -7.68 -4.44
CA ASP A 108 23.44 -8.94 -4.89
C ASP A 108 21.91 -8.94 -4.85
N ALA A 109 21.30 -7.89 -4.31
CA ALA A 109 19.86 -7.79 -4.20
C ALA A 109 19.20 -7.74 -5.57
N LYS A 110 18.02 -8.36 -5.66
CA LYS A 110 17.17 -8.34 -6.84
C LYS A 110 15.94 -7.49 -6.55
N ARG A 111 15.53 -6.67 -7.51
CA ARG A 111 14.29 -5.89 -7.45
C ARG A 111 13.43 -6.16 -8.65
N PHE A 112 12.13 -6.28 -8.42
CA PHE A 112 11.16 -6.18 -9.49
C PHE A 112 11.02 -4.71 -9.90
N TRP A 113 10.95 -4.45 -11.20
CA TRP A 113 10.64 -3.14 -11.75
C TRP A 113 9.20 -3.11 -12.20
N TYR A 114 8.45 -2.09 -11.79
CA TYR A 114 7.12 -1.86 -12.33
C TYR A 114 7.21 -1.12 -13.68
N LEU A 115 6.80 -1.80 -14.75
CA LEU A 115 6.84 -1.29 -16.12
C LEU A 115 5.46 -0.86 -16.63
N GLY A 116 4.42 -1.02 -15.83
CA GLY A 116 3.08 -0.52 -16.12
C GLY A 116 2.98 1.02 -16.12
N PHE A 117 1.75 1.51 -16.22
CA PHE A 117 1.47 2.94 -16.30
C PHE A 117 1.42 3.55 -14.90
N LEU A 118 2.11 4.68 -14.73
CA LEU A 118 2.14 5.44 -13.49
C LEU A 118 1.38 6.74 -13.67
N GLU A 119 0.54 7.08 -12.68
CA GLU A 119 -0.29 8.28 -12.72
C GLU A 119 -0.32 8.97 -11.34
N ASP A 120 -0.28 10.30 -11.32
CA ASP A 120 -0.47 11.03 -10.07
C ASP A 120 -1.92 10.91 -9.58
N TRP A 121 -2.12 10.57 -8.32
CA TRP A 121 -3.41 10.63 -7.66
C TRP A 121 -3.66 12.06 -7.13
N GLN A 122 -3.86 12.99 -8.05
CA GLN A 122 -3.85 14.44 -7.79
C GLN A 122 -4.83 14.88 -6.68
N ASP A 123 -6.06 14.36 -6.66
CA ASP A 123 -7.09 14.75 -5.69
C ASP A 123 -7.09 13.93 -4.39
N PHE A 124 -6.03 13.19 -4.08
CA PHE A 124 -6.00 12.31 -2.91
C PHE A 124 -6.29 13.05 -1.59
N ASN A 125 -5.52 14.10 -1.27
CA ASN A 125 -5.69 14.88 -0.03
C ASN A 125 -7.07 15.53 0.04
N LYS A 126 -7.55 16.08 -1.07
CA LYS A 126 -8.88 16.70 -1.18
C LYS A 126 -9.99 15.68 -0.87
N HIS A 127 -9.91 14.48 -1.43
CA HIS A 127 -10.88 13.43 -1.15
C HIS A 127 -10.78 12.88 0.28
N ALA A 128 -9.57 12.76 0.83
CA ALA A 128 -9.36 12.37 2.22
C ALA A 128 -9.97 13.39 3.19
N LEU A 129 -9.80 14.69 2.93
CA LEU A 129 -10.45 15.76 3.69
C LEU A 129 -11.96 15.77 3.52
N LYS A 130 -12.47 15.55 2.31
CA LYS A 130 -13.91 15.43 2.06
C LYS A 130 -14.52 14.27 2.87
N PHE A 131 -13.83 13.13 2.91
CA PHE A 131 -14.21 12.00 3.76
C PHE A 131 -14.20 12.40 5.24
N TRP A 132 -13.12 13.01 5.71
CA TRP A 132 -12.97 13.48 7.09
C TRP A 132 -14.10 14.40 7.50
N LYS A 133 -14.45 15.38 6.67
CA LYS A 133 -15.48 16.39 6.92
C LYS A 133 -16.91 15.91 6.72
N SER A 134 -17.11 14.72 6.17
CA SER A 134 -18.46 14.20 5.91
C SER A 134 -19.25 14.06 7.23
N ASP A 135 -20.54 14.40 7.21
CA ASP A 135 -21.43 14.29 8.37
C ASP A 135 -21.41 12.88 8.98
N LYS A 136 -21.32 11.86 8.10
CA LYS A 136 -21.21 10.46 8.50
C LYS A 136 -19.96 10.20 9.33
N CYS A 137 -18.80 10.66 8.88
CA CYS A 137 -17.53 10.50 9.59
C CYS A 137 -17.51 11.32 10.90
N GLN A 138 -17.90 12.60 10.82
CA GLN A 138 -17.96 13.49 11.97
C GLN A 138 -18.88 12.96 13.08
N SER A 139 -20.09 12.51 12.71
CA SER A 139 -21.05 11.92 13.65
C SER A 139 -20.49 10.63 14.27
N ALA A 140 -19.82 9.78 13.49
CA ALA A 140 -19.24 8.55 14.02
C ALA A 140 -18.13 8.85 15.05
N PHE A 141 -17.24 9.80 14.78
CA PHE A 141 -16.22 10.23 15.74
C PHE A 141 -16.81 10.87 17.00
N ALA A 142 -17.91 11.64 16.89
CA ALA A 142 -18.60 12.19 18.05
C ALA A 142 -19.15 11.09 18.98
N ASN A 143 -19.62 9.97 18.41
CA ASN A 143 -20.12 8.83 19.21
C ASN A 143 -19.02 8.11 20.00
N ILE A 144 -17.77 8.15 19.54
CA ILE A 144 -16.62 7.48 20.19
C ILE A 144 -15.66 8.47 20.85
N GLN A 145 -16.03 9.75 20.98
CA GLN A 145 -15.12 10.80 21.44
C GLN A 145 -14.58 10.57 22.87
N HIS A 146 -15.36 9.88 23.71
CA HIS A 146 -15.01 9.58 25.09
C HIS A 146 -14.30 8.22 25.24
N ASP A 147 -14.17 7.46 24.16
CA ASP A 147 -13.47 6.19 24.17
C ASP A 147 -11.96 6.45 24.28
N LEU A 148 -11.35 5.98 25.36
CA LEU A 148 -9.91 6.05 25.50
C LEU A 148 -9.25 4.99 24.63
N LEU A 149 -8.31 5.42 23.79
CA LEU A 149 -7.40 4.50 23.11
C LEU A 149 -6.22 4.19 23.99
N LEU A 150 -5.83 2.91 24.01
CA LEU A 150 -4.57 2.54 24.61
C LEU A 150 -3.44 3.17 23.79
N PRO A 151 -2.45 3.79 24.44
CA PRO A 151 -1.31 4.32 23.71
C PRO A 151 -0.56 3.17 23.02
N PRO A 152 0.13 3.44 21.89
CA PRO A 152 0.98 2.46 21.25
C PRO A 152 1.95 1.83 22.26
N ARG A 153 2.37 0.59 22.01
CA ARG A 153 3.45 -0.04 22.79
C ARG A 153 4.80 0.60 22.42
N SER A 154 5.80 0.53 23.29
CA SER A 154 7.14 1.07 22.97
C SER A 154 7.83 0.21 21.91
N THR A 155 8.38 0.83 20.87
CA THR A 155 9.13 0.18 19.78
C THR A 155 10.41 -0.49 20.30
N GLU A 156 11.12 0.16 21.23
CA GLU A 156 12.42 -0.27 21.76
C GLU A 156 12.39 -1.64 22.46
N ARG A 157 11.24 -2.03 23.03
CA ARG A 157 11.16 -3.26 23.85
C ARG A 157 11.17 -4.56 23.04
N ASP A 158 10.75 -4.50 21.78
CA ASP A 158 10.50 -5.69 20.96
C ASP A 158 11.48 -5.79 19.77
N LEU A 159 12.36 -4.81 19.61
CA LEU A 159 13.44 -4.87 18.66
C LEU A 159 14.62 -5.62 19.27
N ALA A 160 15.14 -6.61 18.54
CA ALA A 160 16.40 -7.24 18.92
C ALA A 160 17.54 -6.22 18.83
N GLU A 161 18.58 -6.37 19.66
CA GLU A 161 19.75 -5.48 19.71
C GLU A 161 20.47 -5.32 18.35
N ILE A 162 20.20 -6.20 17.37
CA ILE A 162 20.83 -6.26 16.05
C ILE A 162 19.82 -5.99 14.92
N SER A 163 18.66 -5.38 15.22
CA SER A 163 17.66 -5.10 14.18
C SER A 163 18.15 -4.05 13.17
N THR A 164 17.82 -4.26 11.90
CA THR A 164 18.14 -3.36 10.79
C THR A 164 17.14 -2.20 10.73
N GLY A 165 17.48 -1.12 10.01
CA GLY A 165 16.66 0.09 9.99
C GLY A 165 15.27 -0.08 9.35
N ASP A 166 15.12 -1.02 8.41
CA ASP A 166 13.85 -1.44 7.83
C ASP A 166 12.94 -2.11 8.87
N GLU A 167 13.46 -3.00 9.71
CA GLU A 167 12.71 -3.64 10.79
C GLU A 167 12.30 -2.64 11.88
N HIS A 168 13.14 -1.65 12.18
CA HIS A 168 12.79 -0.54 13.07
C HIS A 168 11.62 0.26 12.51
N LEU A 169 11.73 0.70 11.24
CA LEU A 169 10.69 1.47 10.56
C LEU A 169 9.38 0.69 10.47
N LYS A 170 9.45 -0.59 10.13
CA LYS A 170 8.30 -1.50 10.08
C LYS A 170 7.62 -1.61 11.44
N THR A 171 8.39 -1.86 12.49
CA THR A 171 7.87 -2.02 13.86
C THR A 171 7.26 -0.73 14.39
N PHE A 172 7.91 0.42 14.13
CA PHE A 172 7.41 1.75 14.47
C PHE A 172 6.08 2.02 13.75
N PHE A 173 6.05 1.87 12.42
CA PHE A 173 4.86 2.15 11.63
C PHE A 173 3.68 1.24 12.02
N GLN A 174 3.95 -0.04 12.30
CA GLN A 174 2.92 -0.97 12.76
C GLN A 174 2.25 -0.48 14.04
N ARG A 175 3.03 -0.05 15.04
CA ARG A 175 2.52 0.31 16.38
C ARG A 175 1.85 1.67 16.41
N ASP A 176 2.54 2.67 15.88
CA ASP A 176 2.14 4.06 16.01
C ASP A 176 1.11 4.48 14.95
N VAL A 177 0.97 3.69 13.87
CA VAL A 177 0.04 3.96 12.77
C VAL A 177 -0.98 2.83 12.61
N LEU A 178 -0.56 1.62 12.22
CA LEU A 178 -1.50 0.57 11.80
C LEU A 178 -2.39 0.07 12.94
N GLU A 179 -1.82 -0.30 14.08
CA GLU A 179 -2.56 -0.79 15.25
C GLU A 179 -3.54 0.30 15.77
N VAL A 180 -3.09 1.57 15.76
CA VAL A 180 -3.91 2.72 16.17
C VAL A 180 -5.08 2.93 15.22
N VAL A 181 -4.83 3.00 13.92
CA VAL A 181 -5.87 3.21 12.90
C VAL A 181 -6.83 2.02 12.87
N GLN A 182 -6.34 0.80 13.04
CA GLN A 182 -7.17 -0.41 13.19
C GLN A 182 -8.10 -0.31 14.40
N ALA A 183 -7.58 0.09 15.56
CA ALA A 183 -8.39 0.23 16.78
C ALA A 183 -9.49 1.29 16.61
N VAL A 184 -9.16 2.43 15.99
CA VAL A 184 -10.14 3.49 15.68
C VAL A 184 -11.18 2.98 14.70
N TRP A 185 -10.76 2.37 13.60
CA TRP A 185 -11.66 1.85 12.57
C TRP A 185 -12.64 0.83 13.15
N ASN A 186 -12.15 -0.11 13.97
CA ASN A 186 -12.98 -1.12 14.61
C ASN A 186 -14.02 -0.52 15.56
N LYS A 187 -13.71 0.59 16.24
CA LYS A 187 -14.70 1.36 17.00
C LYS A 187 -15.72 2.03 16.09
N LEU A 188 -15.29 2.65 15.00
CA LEU A 188 -16.20 3.27 14.03
C LEU A 188 -17.16 2.25 13.41
N LEU A 189 -16.73 1.01 13.15
CA LEU A 189 -17.57 -0.08 12.64
C LEU A 189 -18.70 -0.51 13.58
N GLN A 190 -18.63 -0.18 14.87
CA GLN A 190 -19.69 -0.43 15.85
C GLN A 190 -20.83 0.60 15.73
N ILE A 191 -20.59 1.73 15.07
CA ILE A 191 -21.58 2.80 14.91
C ILE A 191 -22.49 2.49 13.71
N LYS A 192 -23.80 2.51 13.95
CA LYS A 192 -24.83 2.18 12.94
C LYS A 192 -24.71 3.03 11.67
N SER A 193 -24.36 4.31 11.77
CA SER A 193 -24.19 5.18 10.59
C SER A 193 -23.04 4.75 9.68
N MET A 194 -22.02 4.09 10.24
CA MET A 194 -20.88 3.54 9.51
C MET A 194 -21.20 2.17 8.92
N ARG A 195 -22.01 1.36 9.61
CA ARG A 195 -22.40 -0.01 9.23
C ARG A 195 -23.53 -0.01 8.19
N GLY A 196 -23.17 0.20 6.92
CA GLY A 196 -24.06 -0.05 5.78
C GLY A 196 -24.16 -1.54 5.43
N ASP A 197 -25.08 -1.88 4.51
CA ASP A 197 -25.17 -3.21 3.91
C ASP A 197 -23.86 -3.46 3.13
N ASN A 198 -23.08 -4.49 3.49
CA ASN A 198 -21.73 -4.83 2.97
C ASN A 198 -20.52 -4.17 3.64
N VAL A 199 -20.66 -3.62 4.84
CA VAL A 199 -19.52 -3.14 5.63
C VAL A 199 -18.81 -4.30 6.33
N PRO A 200 -17.46 -4.31 6.42
CA PRO A 200 -16.71 -5.33 7.15
C PRO A 200 -17.15 -5.45 8.61
N GLN A 201 -17.05 -6.67 9.16
CA GLN A 201 -17.32 -6.92 10.58
C GLN A 201 -16.25 -6.29 11.46
N GLN A 202 -15.00 -6.37 11.01
CA GLN A 202 -13.83 -5.82 11.67
C GLN A 202 -12.69 -5.66 10.66
N LEU A 203 -11.69 -4.88 11.05
CA LEU A 203 -10.39 -4.78 10.42
C LEU A 203 -9.37 -5.61 11.20
N GLN A 204 -8.60 -6.42 10.48
CA GLN A 204 -7.56 -7.28 11.03
C GLN A 204 -6.24 -7.02 10.30
N LEU A 205 -5.14 -7.01 11.06
CA LEU A 205 -3.80 -7.13 10.47
C LEU A 205 -3.54 -8.61 10.25
N GLY A 206 -3.40 -9.01 8.99
CA GLY A 206 -3.27 -10.41 8.58
C GLY A 206 -1.85 -10.92 8.72
N ASN A 207 -1.71 -12.23 8.95
CA ASN A 207 -0.41 -12.89 8.88
C ASN A 207 -0.08 -13.24 7.42
N LEU A 208 1.18 -13.02 7.01
CA LEU A 208 1.62 -13.27 5.63
C LEU A 208 1.43 -14.73 5.19
N TRP A 209 1.61 -15.68 6.11
CA TRP A 209 1.55 -17.12 5.86
C TRP A 209 0.13 -17.66 5.68
N GLU A 210 -0.90 -16.87 6.00
CA GLU A 210 -2.31 -17.28 5.87
C GLU A 210 -2.86 -17.05 4.46
N ILE A 211 -2.15 -16.26 3.64
CA ILE A 211 -2.60 -15.90 2.31
C ILE A 211 -2.05 -16.92 1.31
N ASP A 212 -2.90 -17.86 0.94
CA ASP A 212 -2.60 -18.79 -0.15
C ASP A 212 -2.93 -18.13 -1.50
N LEU A 213 -1.88 -17.76 -2.23
CA LEU A 213 -2.00 -17.21 -3.58
C LEU A 213 -1.95 -18.28 -4.68
N GLY A 214 -1.84 -19.56 -4.31
CA GLY A 214 -1.81 -20.69 -5.24
C GLY A 214 -0.66 -20.64 -6.25
N ASN A 215 0.43 -19.91 -5.94
CA ASN A 215 1.57 -19.75 -6.83
C ASN A 215 2.89 -19.86 -6.07
N ASP A 216 3.59 -20.98 -6.24
CA ASP A 216 4.89 -21.26 -5.60
C ASP A 216 6.06 -20.47 -6.23
N GLN A 217 5.85 -19.78 -7.35
CA GLN A 217 6.94 -19.21 -8.16
C GLN A 217 7.32 -17.77 -7.79
N THR A 218 6.47 -17.03 -7.09
CA THR A 218 6.77 -15.62 -6.71
C THR A 218 6.79 -15.51 -5.20
N ALA A 219 7.89 -15.01 -4.65
CA ALA A 219 8.02 -14.79 -3.21
C ALA A 219 7.04 -13.68 -2.79
N TRP A 220 5.91 -14.07 -2.20
CA TRP A 220 4.92 -13.16 -1.64
C TRP A 220 5.35 -12.70 -0.25
N GLN A 221 5.85 -11.47 -0.13
CA GLN A 221 6.36 -10.94 1.14
C GLN A 221 6.08 -9.43 1.32
N PRO A 222 4.82 -8.96 1.25
CA PRO A 222 4.53 -7.59 1.67
C PRO A 222 4.86 -7.41 3.14
N SER A 223 5.21 -6.19 3.55
CA SER A 223 5.50 -5.90 4.96
C SER A 223 4.26 -5.94 5.85
N PHE A 224 3.11 -5.55 5.29
CA PHE A 224 1.82 -5.47 5.98
C PHE A 224 0.70 -5.98 5.08
N VAL A 225 -0.25 -6.67 5.70
CA VAL A 225 -1.51 -7.07 5.05
C VAL A 225 -2.64 -6.66 5.97
N VAL A 226 -3.62 -5.94 5.43
CA VAL A 226 -4.85 -5.61 6.14
C VAL A 226 -6.03 -6.31 5.49
N LYS A 227 -6.76 -7.08 6.31
CA LYS A 227 -7.96 -7.81 5.96
C LYS A 227 -9.18 -7.09 6.54
N ALA A 228 -10.29 -7.09 5.81
CA ALA A 228 -11.56 -6.54 6.30
C ALA A 228 -12.71 -7.51 5.99
N PRO A 229 -12.79 -8.63 6.74
CA PRO A 229 -13.78 -9.68 6.49
C PRO A 229 -15.22 -9.15 6.57
N ARG A 230 -16.01 -9.38 5.52
CA ARG A 230 -17.47 -9.16 5.53
C ARG A 230 -18.24 -10.38 6.07
N SER A 231 -17.66 -11.57 5.96
CA SER A 231 -18.22 -12.84 6.42
C SER A 231 -17.09 -13.77 6.89
N ASP A 232 -17.43 -14.85 7.58
CA ASP A 232 -16.46 -15.85 8.05
C ASP A 232 -15.68 -16.53 6.91
N CYS A 233 -16.16 -16.42 5.67
CA CYS A 233 -15.51 -16.96 4.48
C CYS A 233 -14.76 -15.91 3.66
N ASP A 234 -14.78 -14.65 4.07
CA ASP A 234 -14.13 -13.53 3.38
C ASP A 234 -12.82 -13.17 4.09
N ASP A 235 -11.73 -13.83 3.68
CA ASP A 235 -10.38 -13.59 4.25
C ASP A 235 -9.47 -12.78 3.30
N GLU A 236 -10.08 -12.07 2.35
CA GLU A 236 -9.34 -11.40 1.29
C GLU A 236 -8.59 -10.15 1.79
N PRO A 237 -7.35 -9.92 1.32
CA PRO A 237 -6.61 -8.71 1.61
C PRO A 237 -7.27 -7.49 0.94
N ARG A 238 -7.51 -6.44 1.73
CA ARG A 238 -8.12 -5.17 1.25
C ARG A 238 -7.11 -4.06 1.08
N LEU A 239 -5.98 -4.13 1.78
CA LEU A 239 -4.88 -3.17 1.70
C LEU A 239 -3.55 -3.89 1.94
N LEU A 240 -2.55 -3.58 1.12
CA LEU A 240 -1.17 -4.04 1.32
C LEU A 240 -0.27 -2.88 1.72
N GLY A 241 0.76 -3.17 2.50
CA GLY A 241 1.78 -2.20 2.85
C GLY A 241 3.18 -2.76 2.64
N GLN A 242 4.09 -1.92 2.19
CA GLN A 242 5.50 -2.27 2.00
C GLN A 242 6.40 -1.24 2.67
N VAL A 243 7.44 -1.71 3.36
CA VAL A 243 8.49 -0.87 3.92
C VAL A 243 9.67 -0.88 2.98
N GLU A 244 10.11 0.30 2.57
CA GLU A 244 11.25 0.52 1.71
C GLU A 244 12.23 1.44 2.43
N TYR A 245 13.28 0.90 3.04
CA TYR A 245 14.14 1.70 3.91
C TYR A 245 15.00 2.71 3.14
N LEU A 246 15.30 2.51 1.85
CA LEU A 246 16.03 3.44 0.96
C LEU A 246 17.23 4.15 1.63
N GLY A 247 18.04 3.40 2.39
CA GLY A 247 19.20 3.90 3.13
C GLY A 247 18.88 4.82 4.32
N GLY A 248 17.62 4.93 4.72
CA GLY A 248 17.12 5.85 5.75
C GLY A 248 17.03 7.31 5.28
N MET A 249 17.20 7.58 3.97
CA MET A 249 17.20 8.95 3.45
C MET A 249 15.84 9.62 3.70
N LYS A 250 15.85 10.78 4.37
CA LYS A 250 14.64 11.61 4.48
C LYS A 250 14.20 12.07 3.09
N GLU A 251 12.91 12.15 2.87
CA GLU A 251 12.34 12.55 1.57
C GLU A 251 12.66 11.57 0.43
N ALA A 252 12.93 10.30 0.74
CA ALA A 252 13.30 9.30 -0.27
C ALA A 252 12.17 9.02 -1.28
N LEU A 253 10.90 9.08 -0.88
CA LEU A 253 9.79 8.90 -1.81
C LEU A 253 9.59 10.13 -2.67
N THR A 254 9.75 11.32 -2.09
CA THR A 254 9.81 12.58 -2.86
C THR A 254 10.90 12.54 -3.93
N TRP A 255 12.09 12.03 -3.60
CA TRP A 255 13.16 11.85 -4.58
C TRP A 255 12.80 10.79 -5.64
N ALA A 256 12.27 9.63 -5.24
CA ALA A 256 11.90 8.56 -6.15
C ALA A 256 10.87 9.01 -7.19
N ILE A 257 9.87 9.82 -6.78
CA ILE A 257 8.86 10.41 -7.67
C ILE A 257 9.49 11.37 -8.69
N LYS A 258 10.43 12.23 -8.27
CA LYS A 258 11.18 13.11 -9.20
C LYS A 258 11.92 12.32 -10.27
N GLU A 259 12.34 11.10 -9.93
CA GLU A 259 13.05 10.17 -10.81
C GLU A 259 12.11 9.15 -11.49
N ALA A 260 10.79 9.30 -11.42
CA ALA A 260 9.82 8.31 -11.94
C ALA A 260 9.93 8.04 -13.46
N THR A 261 10.46 9.00 -14.22
CA THR A 261 10.69 8.88 -15.68
C THR A 261 12.01 8.21 -16.03
N ARG A 262 12.87 7.95 -15.05
CA ARG A 262 14.21 7.39 -15.25
C ARG A 262 14.23 5.91 -14.90
N ASN A 263 15.04 5.17 -15.65
CA ASN A 263 15.31 3.75 -15.37
C ASN A 263 16.55 3.61 -14.48
N THR A 264 16.54 4.33 -13.35
CA THR A 264 17.61 4.34 -12.35
C THR A 264 17.17 3.62 -11.09
N TRP A 265 18.11 2.96 -10.41
CA TRP A 265 17.84 2.40 -9.09
C TRP A 265 17.37 3.53 -8.16
N GLY A 266 16.29 3.26 -7.42
CA GLY A 266 15.62 4.25 -6.59
C GLY A 266 14.58 5.13 -7.28
N SER A 267 14.46 5.05 -8.61
CA SER A 267 13.29 5.62 -9.28
C SER A 267 12.01 5.01 -8.73
N LEU A 268 10.90 5.74 -8.85
CA LEU A 268 9.60 5.27 -8.40
C LEU A 268 9.24 3.88 -8.96
N ARG A 269 9.57 3.59 -10.22
CA ARG A 269 9.34 2.27 -10.85
C ARG A 269 10.06 1.13 -10.15
N CYS A 270 11.29 1.37 -9.71
CA CYS A 270 12.09 0.41 -8.95
C CYS A 270 11.54 0.23 -7.53
N VAL A 271 11.07 1.31 -6.89
CA VAL A 271 10.52 1.28 -5.51
C VAL A 271 9.15 0.61 -5.47
N LEU A 272 8.30 0.84 -6.47
CA LEU A 272 6.94 0.31 -6.55
C LEU A 272 6.87 -1.16 -6.98
N GLY A 273 7.93 -1.71 -7.57
CA GLY A 273 7.85 -3.00 -8.27
C GLY A 273 7.35 -4.14 -7.40
N ASP A 274 7.99 -4.39 -6.26
CA ASP A 274 7.63 -5.53 -5.41
C ASP A 274 6.17 -5.41 -4.92
N ILE A 275 5.75 -4.23 -4.41
CA ILE A 275 4.36 -4.04 -3.98
C ILE A 275 3.36 -4.10 -5.13
N ALA A 276 3.70 -3.60 -6.33
CA ALA A 276 2.80 -3.67 -7.48
C ALA A 276 2.58 -5.12 -7.93
N SER A 277 3.65 -5.92 -7.93
CA SER A 277 3.56 -7.37 -8.16
C SER A 277 2.67 -8.03 -7.11
N TYR A 278 2.82 -7.64 -5.84
CA TYR A 278 1.96 -8.16 -4.77
C TYR A 278 0.48 -7.76 -4.98
N MET A 279 0.20 -6.49 -5.23
CA MET A 279 -1.17 -6.01 -5.48
C MET A 279 -1.84 -6.76 -6.64
N LEU A 280 -1.10 -7.05 -7.71
CA LEU A 280 -1.57 -7.85 -8.83
C LEU A 280 -1.84 -9.31 -8.43
N LEU A 281 -0.91 -9.95 -7.70
CA LEU A 281 -1.02 -11.36 -7.32
C LEU A 281 -2.16 -11.62 -6.32
N SER A 282 -2.41 -10.74 -5.36
CA SER A 282 -3.48 -10.90 -4.37
C SER A 282 -4.81 -10.28 -4.76
N SER A 283 -4.90 -9.71 -5.95
CA SER A 283 -6.05 -8.92 -6.36
C SER A 283 -6.41 -7.83 -5.36
N THR A 284 -5.43 -7.06 -4.90
CA THR A 284 -5.65 -5.94 -3.98
C THR A 284 -5.50 -4.59 -4.68
N ARG A 285 -6.57 -3.79 -4.66
CA ARG A 285 -6.64 -2.48 -5.33
C ARG A 285 -5.82 -1.39 -4.65
N TYR A 286 -5.72 -1.41 -3.33
CA TYR A 286 -5.10 -0.33 -2.57
C TYR A 286 -3.83 -0.79 -1.86
N GLY A 287 -2.85 0.09 -1.81
CA GLY A 287 -1.54 -0.17 -1.21
C GLY A 287 -0.96 1.07 -0.57
N PHE A 288 0.17 0.90 0.13
CA PHE A 288 1.01 2.02 0.55
C PHE A 288 2.47 1.60 0.66
N ILE A 289 3.38 2.55 0.46
CA ILE A 289 4.81 2.37 0.72
C ILE A 289 5.25 3.36 1.78
N VAL A 290 5.94 2.87 2.79
CA VAL A 290 6.57 3.67 3.83
C VAL A 290 8.08 3.65 3.63
N SER A 291 8.71 4.82 3.65
CA SER A 291 10.15 4.96 3.57
C SER A 291 10.62 6.10 4.47
N ALA A 292 11.61 5.82 5.32
CA ALA A 292 12.16 6.76 6.29
C ALA A 292 11.05 7.54 7.03
N ASN A 293 10.81 8.80 6.66
CA ASN A 293 9.84 9.71 7.26
C ASN A 293 8.65 10.07 6.34
N GLU A 294 8.44 9.33 5.25
CA GLU A 294 7.39 9.56 4.27
C GLU A 294 6.56 8.30 4.00
N ILE A 295 5.34 8.52 3.52
CA ILE A 295 4.47 7.49 2.98
C ILE A 295 3.83 7.96 1.67
N ILE A 296 3.65 7.05 0.73
CA ILE A 296 2.77 7.23 -0.44
C ILE A 296 1.67 6.19 -0.42
N PHE A 297 0.48 6.56 -0.85
CA PHE A 297 -0.66 5.67 -1.02
C PHE A 297 -0.84 5.30 -2.49
N LEU A 298 -1.26 4.07 -2.75
CA LEU A 298 -1.35 3.49 -4.07
C LEU A 298 -2.77 3.05 -4.40
N ARG A 299 -3.15 3.20 -5.67
CA ARG A 299 -4.36 2.62 -6.25
C ARG A 299 -4.00 1.91 -7.55
N PHE A 300 -4.07 0.59 -7.53
CA PHE A 300 -3.82 -0.29 -8.66
C PHE A 300 -5.13 -0.60 -9.38
N GLU A 301 -5.12 -0.48 -10.70
CA GLU A 301 -6.25 -0.76 -11.57
C GLU A 301 -5.76 -1.51 -12.81
N CYS A 302 -6.54 -2.48 -13.28
CA CYS A 302 -6.35 -3.05 -14.61
C CYS A 302 -7.39 -2.44 -15.53
N ARG A 303 -6.93 -1.77 -16.59
CA ARG A 303 -7.81 -1.11 -17.56
C ARG A 303 -7.82 -1.94 -18.84
N GLU A 304 -9.00 -2.34 -19.27
CA GLU A 304 -9.22 -2.96 -20.58
C GLU A 304 -9.13 -1.87 -21.65
N LYS A 305 -8.30 -2.10 -22.66
CA LYS A 305 -8.25 -1.29 -23.88
C LYS A 305 -8.60 -2.16 -25.07
N VAL A 306 -9.38 -1.56 -25.96
CA VAL A 306 -9.82 -2.20 -27.19
C VAL A 306 -9.24 -1.40 -28.35
N GLU A 307 -8.54 -2.09 -29.25
CA GLU A 307 -8.09 -1.52 -30.52
C GLU A 307 -9.06 -1.91 -31.64
N TYR A 308 -9.38 -0.92 -32.49
CA TYR A 308 -10.24 -1.06 -33.67
C TYR A 308 -9.40 -0.65 -34.91
N ASP A 309 -9.40 -1.43 -36.00
CA ASP A 309 -8.59 -1.13 -37.21
C ASP A 309 -9.06 0.12 -37.96
N VAL A 310 -10.28 0.61 -37.71
CA VAL A 310 -10.96 1.61 -38.54
C VAL A 310 -11.64 2.66 -37.64
N PRO A 311 -11.71 3.94 -38.06
CA PRO A 311 -12.26 5.03 -37.25
C PRO A 311 -13.74 4.92 -36.82
N ASP A 312 -14.49 3.89 -37.19
CA ASP A 312 -15.91 3.75 -36.86
C ASP A 312 -16.16 2.59 -35.87
N PRO A 313 -16.24 2.86 -34.55
CA PRO A 313 -16.33 1.83 -33.50
C PRO A 313 -17.73 1.22 -33.32
N GLU A 314 -18.74 1.66 -34.07
CA GLU A 314 -20.13 1.18 -33.89
C GLU A 314 -20.48 -0.04 -34.76
N GLU A 315 -19.68 -0.38 -35.78
CA GLU A 315 -20.04 -1.42 -36.77
C GLU A 315 -19.17 -2.70 -36.74
N ASP A 316 -18.00 -2.70 -36.08
CA ASP A 316 -17.04 -3.82 -36.18
C ASP A 316 -16.62 -4.44 -34.84
N ASP A 317 -16.25 -5.72 -34.91
CA ASP A 317 -15.75 -6.51 -33.78
C ASP A 317 -14.37 -5.99 -33.31
N PRO A 318 -14.12 -5.98 -31.99
CA PRO A 318 -12.83 -5.58 -31.43
C PRO A 318 -11.70 -6.48 -31.94
N ILE A 319 -10.59 -5.89 -32.37
CA ILE A 319 -9.48 -6.64 -32.99
C ILE A 319 -8.54 -7.17 -31.93
N ASP A 320 -8.24 -6.33 -30.95
CA ASP A 320 -7.43 -6.72 -29.82
C ASP A 320 -7.99 -6.15 -28.52
N LEU A 321 -8.07 -7.01 -27.52
CA LEU A 321 -8.43 -6.65 -26.15
C LEU A 321 -7.18 -6.89 -25.31
N PHE A 322 -6.51 -5.81 -24.90
CA PHE A 322 -5.36 -5.91 -24.02
C PHE A 322 -5.65 -5.24 -22.68
N VAL A 323 -5.09 -5.82 -21.63
CA VAL A 323 -5.26 -5.35 -20.26
C VAL A 323 -3.96 -4.71 -19.79
N GLU A 324 -4.03 -3.42 -19.44
CA GLU A 324 -2.88 -2.68 -18.92
C GLU A 324 -2.99 -2.50 -17.40
N PRO A 325 -1.90 -2.72 -16.64
CA PRO A 325 -1.84 -2.34 -15.24
C PRO A 325 -1.52 -0.85 -15.11
N TRP A 326 -2.34 -0.15 -14.33
CA TRP A 326 -2.22 1.25 -13.97
C TRP A 326 -2.06 1.37 -12.47
N LEU A 327 -1.06 2.14 -12.03
CA LEU A 327 -0.78 2.38 -10.62
C LEU A 327 -0.77 3.88 -10.37
N SER A 328 -1.85 4.37 -9.76
CA SER A 328 -1.92 5.74 -9.27
C SER A 328 -1.22 5.86 -7.92
N TYR A 329 -0.48 6.94 -7.67
CA TYR A 329 0.19 7.19 -6.38
C TYR A 329 -0.13 8.58 -5.83
N SER A 330 -0.32 8.70 -4.51
CA SER A 330 -0.46 9.99 -3.84
C SER A 330 0.86 10.76 -3.85
N GLN A 331 0.80 12.08 -3.63
CA GLN A 331 1.99 12.82 -3.22
C GLN A 331 2.54 12.24 -1.89
N PRO A 332 3.85 12.32 -1.64
CA PRO A 332 4.44 11.89 -0.37
C PRO A 332 3.87 12.69 0.79
N ILE A 333 3.47 11.98 1.84
CA ILE A 333 2.99 12.57 3.09
C ILE A 333 4.09 12.37 4.13
N SER A 334 4.59 13.46 4.69
CA SER A 334 5.59 13.38 5.75
C SER A 334 4.97 12.95 7.07
N PHE A 335 5.72 12.25 7.91
CA PHE A 335 5.28 11.79 9.22
C PHE A 335 4.87 12.94 10.15
N GLY A 336 5.60 14.05 10.10
CA GLY A 336 5.30 15.27 10.85
C GLY A 336 4.19 16.14 10.26
N GLU A 337 3.51 15.70 9.20
CA GLU A 337 2.49 16.50 8.53
C GLU A 337 1.26 16.72 9.43
N VAL A 338 0.88 17.99 9.58
CA VAL A 338 -0.28 18.42 10.36
C VAL A 338 -1.46 18.67 9.43
N LEU A 339 -2.67 18.36 9.90
CA LEU A 339 -3.91 18.62 9.18
C LEU A 339 -4.01 20.10 8.79
N ASN A 340 -4.04 20.37 7.48
CA ASN A 340 -4.33 21.68 6.92
C ASN A 340 -5.54 21.56 6.01
N GLU A 341 -6.58 22.32 6.33
CA GLU A 341 -7.84 22.32 5.61
C GLU A 341 -8.00 23.49 4.64
N THR A 342 -6.96 24.34 4.52
CA THR A 342 -6.96 25.51 3.64
C THR A 342 -6.96 25.06 2.17
N GLU A 343 -7.90 25.58 1.39
CA GLU A 343 -8.03 25.26 -0.03
C GLU A 343 -6.75 25.56 -0.81
N GLY A 344 -6.31 24.61 -1.63
CA GLY A 344 -5.05 24.67 -2.37
C GLY A 344 -3.79 24.38 -1.56
N GLN A 345 -3.92 24.15 -0.24
CA GLN A 345 -2.84 23.76 0.66
C GLN A 345 -3.25 22.59 1.55
N GLU A 346 -4.13 21.73 1.03
CA GLU A 346 -4.69 20.59 1.74
C GLU A 346 -3.58 19.62 2.17
N LYS A 347 -3.44 19.43 3.47
CA LYS A 347 -2.50 18.49 4.09
C LYS A 347 -3.24 17.55 5.00
N VAL A 348 -2.90 16.27 4.96
CA VAL A 348 -3.56 15.22 5.75
C VAL A 348 -2.51 14.43 6.53
N PRO A 349 -2.67 14.27 7.86
CA PRO A 349 -1.77 13.41 8.63
C PRO A 349 -1.84 11.96 8.14
N VAL A 350 -0.73 11.24 8.27
CA VAL A 350 -0.58 9.84 7.83
C VAL A 350 -1.73 8.93 8.29
N LYS A 351 -2.12 9.02 9.57
CA LYS A 351 -3.21 8.19 10.12
C LYS A 351 -4.56 8.50 9.49
N LEU A 352 -4.85 9.76 9.19
CA LEU A 352 -6.08 10.17 8.51
C LEU A 352 -6.09 9.69 7.06
N ALA A 353 -4.97 9.84 6.36
CA ALA A 353 -4.83 9.34 5.00
C ALA A 353 -5.02 7.82 4.94
N LEU A 354 -4.41 7.07 5.88
CA LEU A 354 -4.59 5.63 5.98
C LEU A 354 -6.04 5.25 6.30
N LEU A 355 -6.70 5.98 7.23
CA LEU A 355 -8.12 5.79 7.53
C LEU A 355 -9.01 5.96 6.28
N TYR A 356 -8.69 6.94 5.43
CA TYR A 356 -9.38 7.16 4.16
C TYR A 356 -9.15 6.03 3.16
N VAL A 357 -7.92 5.53 3.00
CA VAL A 357 -7.64 4.41 2.10
C VAL A 357 -8.33 3.12 2.57
N LEU A 358 -8.38 2.88 3.88
CA LEU A 358 -9.17 1.79 4.45
C LEU A 358 -10.66 1.95 4.16
N TYR A 359 -11.18 3.18 4.25
CA TYR A 359 -12.55 3.45 3.82
C TYR A 359 -12.78 3.07 2.36
N LEU A 360 -11.89 3.47 1.44
CA LEU A 360 -11.98 3.10 0.03
C LEU A 360 -11.92 1.58 -0.19
N GLY A 361 -11.00 0.89 0.50
CA GLY A 361 -10.84 -0.56 0.41
C GLY A 361 -12.00 -1.37 0.96
N THR A 362 -12.95 -0.73 1.66
CA THR A 362 -14.11 -1.39 2.28
C THR A 362 -15.44 -1.08 1.58
N GLN A 363 -15.53 -0.06 0.71
CA GLN A 363 -16.79 0.33 0.06
C GLN A 363 -17.27 -0.69 -0.98
N GLU A 364 -16.40 -1.29 -1.78
CA GLU A 364 -16.82 -2.17 -2.89
C GLU A 364 -15.94 -3.43 -2.96
N GLY A 365 -16.51 -4.53 -3.46
CA GLY A 365 -15.70 -5.68 -3.89
C GLY A 365 -14.99 -5.27 -5.18
N TRP A 366 -13.66 -5.38 -5.20
CA TRP A 366 -12.87 -5.21 -6.41
C TRP A 366 -12.30 -6.56 -6.78
N ASP A 367 -12.61 -7.00 -8.00
CA ASP A 367 -12.08 -8.23 -8.58
C ASP A 367 -11.26 -7.85 -9.81
N LEU A 368 -10.09 -8.49 -9.98
CA LEU A 368 -9.39 -8.40 -11.25
C LEU A 368 -10.17 -9.11 -12.36
N TYR A 369 -10.16 -8.51 -13.55
CA TYR A 369 -10.64 -9.14 -14.77
C TYR A 369 -9.91 -10.47 -15.01
N GLY A 370 -10.63 -11.47 -15.52
CA GLY A 370 -10.11 -12.84 -15.65
C GLY A 370 -8.87 -13.01 -16.55
N GLU A 371 -8.52 -11.98 -17.33
CA GLU A 371 -7.43 -11.98 -18.31
C GLU A 371 -6.18 -11.21 -17.83
N TYR A 372 -5.98 -11.08 -16.51
CA TYR A 372 -4.82 -10.40 -15.92
C TYR A 372 -3.44 -11.08 -16.16
N GLY A 373 -3.41 -12.22 -16.86
CA GLY A 373 -2.17 -12.96 -17.13
C GLY A 373 -1.12 -12.10 -17.83
N GLU A 374 -1.56 -11.21 -18.72
CA GLU A 374 -0.70 -10.31 -19.49
C GLU A 374 -0.12 -9.17 -18.64
N CYS A 375 -0.81 -8.75 -17.58
CA CYS A 375 -0.33 -7.72 -16.67
C CYS A 375 0.99 -8.10 -15.98
N ARG A 376 1.30 -9.41 -15.84
CA ARG A 376 2.58 -9.87 -15.29
C ARG A 376 3.77 -9.57 -16.18
N SER A 377 3.55 -9.35 -17.48
CA SER A 377 4.61 -8.97 -18.43
C SER A 377 5.11 -7.54 -18.22
N TYR A 378 4.35 -6.71 -17.50
CA TYR A 378 4.69 -5.33 -17.14
C TYR A 378 5.62 -5.25 -15.91
N GLY A 379 6.56 -6.18 -15.81
CA GLY A 379 7.65 -6.05 -14.86
C GLY A 379 8.80 -7.00 -15.12
N GLU A 380 9.96 -6.61 -14.61
CA GLU A 380 11.21 -7.33 -14.84
C GLU A 380 12.09 -7.32 -13.59
N TYR A 381 12.73 -8.44 -13.30
CA TYR A 381 13.70 -8.54 -12.22
C TYR A 381 15.09 -8.13 -12.72
N THR A 382 15.73 -7.21 -12.01
CA THR A 382 17.14 -6.83 -12.24
C THR A 382 17.93 -6.92 -10.94
N LYS A 383 19.25 -7.04 -11.03
CA LYS A 383 20.15 -6.99 -9.86
C LYS A 383 20.58 -5.56 -9.54
N ALA A 384 20.91 -5.30 -8.29
CA ALA A 384 21.40 -4.01 -7.82
C ALA A 384 22.52 -3.45 -8.72
N GLY A 385 22.32 -2.22 -9.20
CA GLY A 385 23.25 -1.54 -10.10
C GLY A 385 23.05 -1.82 -11.60
N GLU A 386 22.27 -2.84 -11.98
CA GLU A 386 21.89 -3.05 -13.38
C GLU A 386 20.87 -1.99 -13.83
N ARG A 387 21.08 -1.38 -15.00
CA ARG A 387 20.09 -0.46 -15.55
C ARG A 387 19.03 -1.26 -16.28
N TYR A 388 17.76 -1.01 -15.98
CA TYR A 388 16.69 -1.50 -16.82
C TYR A 388 16.75 -0.80 -18.19
N VAL A 389 16.92 -1.60 -19.25
CA VAL A 389 16.90 -1.13 -20.63
C VAL A 389 15.66 -1.74 -21.26
N PRO A 390 14.65 -0.93 -21.62
CA PRO A 390 13.46 -1.44 -22.28
C PRO A 390 13.86 -2.23 -23.54
N PRO A 391 13.22 -3.38 -23.81
CA PRO A 391 13.37 -4.05 -25.09
C PRO A 391 13.17 -3.04 -26.22
N LYS A 392 13.98 -3.11 -27.29
CA LYS A 392 13.76 -2.26 -28.46
C LYS A 392 12.32 -2.47 -28.97
N PRO A 393 11.61 -1.41 -29.39
CA PRO A 393 10.20 -1.47 -29.78
C PRO A 393 9.86 -2.55 -30.82
N SER A 394 10.84 -2.98 -31.62
CA SER A 394 10.69 -4.05 -32.61
C SER A 394 10.45 -5.46 -32.05
N CYS A 395 10.49 -5.64 -30.72
CA CYS A 395 10.40 -6.95 -30.07
C CYS A 395 9.22 -7.09 -29.08
N MET A 396 8.49 -6.01 -28.79
CA MET A 396 7.21 -6.14 -28.09
C MET A 396 6.17 -6.44 -29.17
N LYS A 397 5.87 -7.74 -29.35
CA LYS A 397 4.59 -8.10 -29.94
C LYS A 397 3.55 -7.73 -28.89
N PHE A 398 2.92 -6.58 -29.08
CA PHE A 398 1.62 -6.33 -28.49
C PHE A 398 0.66 -7.31 -29.15
#